data_AF-A0A1J3F6X4-F1
#
_entry.id   AF-A0A1J3F6X4-F1
#
_cell.length_a   1.000
_cell.length_b   1.000
_cell.length_c   1.000
_cell.angle_alpha   90.00
_cell.angle_beta   90.00
_cell.angle_gamma   90.00
#
_symmetry.space_group_name_H-M   'P 1'
#
loop_
_entity.id
_entity.type
_entity.pdbx_description
1 polymer ?
#
loop_
_entity_poly.entity_id
_entity_poly.type
_entity_poly.pdbx_seq_one_letter_code
_entity_poly.pdbx_strand_id
1 'polypeptide(L)'
;FWEAVWPRLLARGWHSEQSKDRGYFTSKDNIVFIVPGVKRFSRGELVKGDHYFDSVSDILTKVASEPELLEFETGGGGEIREAAE
;
A
#
# COMPACT_ATOMS: atom_id res chain seq x y z
N PHE A 1 10.69 11.45 -0.49
CA PHE A 1 10.57 10.15 -1.18
C PHE A 1 9.27 9.45 -0.84
N TRP A 2 9.02 9.09 0.42
CA TRP A 2 7.76 8.43 0.84
C TRP A 2 6.49 9.20 0.48
N GLU A 3 6.49 10.54 0.52
CA GLU A 3 5.36 11.38 0.12
C GLU A 3 4.94 11.23 -1.35
N ALA A 4 5.83 10.74 -2.23
CA ALA A 4 5.51 10.47 -3.63
C ALA A 4 5.18 8.98 -3.89
N VAL A 5 5.59 8.10 -2.98
CA VAL A 5 5.39 6.64 -3.05
C VAL A 5 4.04 6.27 -2.44
N TRP A 6 3.75 6.78 -1.24
CA TRP A 6 2.57 6.39 -0.48
C TRP A 6 1.24 6.71 -1.18
N PRO A 7 1.03 7.91 -1.78
CA PRO A 7 -0.20 8.18 -2.52
C PRO A 7 -0.44 7.23 -3.70
N ARG A 8 0.63 6.75 -4.36
CA ARG A 8 0.54 5.80 -5.47
C ARG A 8 0.14 4.41 -4.98
N LEU A 9 0.73 3.97 -3.86
CA LEU A 9 0.35 2.72 -3.21
C LEU A 9 -1.13 2.76 -2.75
N LEU A 10 -1.58 3.86 -2.14
CA LEU A 10 -2.98 4.03 -1.74
C LEU A 10 -3.93 3.89 -2.93
N ALA A 11 -3.59 4.47 -4.07
CA ALA A 11 -4.42 4.39 -5.27
C ALA A 11 -4.38 3.01 -5.95
N ARG A 12 -3.39 2.15 -5.64
CA ARG A 12 -3.41 0.71 -5.94
C ARG A 12 -4.21 -0.13 -4.94
N GLY A 13 -4.80 0.49 -3.92
CA GLY A 13 -5.60 -0.20 -2.89
C GLY A 13 -4.82 -0.63 -1.66
N TRP A 14 -3.58 -0.15 -1.48
CA TRP A 14 -2.90 -0.28 -0.19
C TRP A 14 -3.58 0.61 0.84
N HIS A 15 -3.47 0.22 2.11
CA HIS A 15 -3.94 1.06 3.22
C HIS A 15 -3.10 0.82 4.47
N SER A 16 -3.16 1.75 5.40
CA SER A 16 -2.49 1.65 6.69
C SER A 16 -3.53 1.42 7.79
N GLU A 17 -3.33 0.40 8.60
CA GLU A 17 -4.17 0.12 9.76
C GLU A 17 -3.33 0.21 11.04
N GLN A 18 -3.87 0.82 12.09
CA GLN A 18 -3.22 0.76 13.40
C GLN A 18 -3.51 -0.59 14.03
N SER A 19 -2.46 -1.40 14.24
CA SER A 19 -2.57 -2.68 14.92
C SER A 19 -2.98 -2.43 16.38
N LYS A 20 -4.28 -2.61 16.69
CA LYS A 20 -4.80 -2.63 18.06
C LYS A 20 -4.44 -3.96 18.72
N ASP A 21 -3.15 -4.24 18.86
CA ASP A 21 -2.71 -5.37 19.66
C ASP A 21 -3.02 -5.03 21.12
N ARG A 22 -4.10 -5.61 21.67
CA ARG A 22 -4.55 -5.41 23.06
C ARG A 22 -3.63 -6.13 24.05
N GLY A 23 -2.32 -6.00 23.87
CA GLY A 23 -1.31 -6.45 24.82
C GLY A 23 -1.01 -5.31 25.79
N TYR A 24 -1.30 -5.52 27.07
CA TYR A 24 -1.16 -4.59 28.20
C TYR A 24 0.27 -4.04 28.44
N PHE A 25 1.21 -4.26 27.51
CA PHE A 25 2.65 -4.00 27.66
C PHE A 25 3.35 -3.38 26.44
N THR A 26 2.68 -3.14 25.31
CA THR A 26 3.38 -2.56 24.14
C THR A 26 2.89 -1.14 23.88
N SER A 27 3.56 -0.18 24.53
CA SER A 27 3.47 1.22 24.16
C SER A 27 3.85 1.42 22.68
N LYS A 28 3.11 2.32 22.02
CA LYS A 28 3.23 2.84 20.66
C LYS A 28 2.34 2.12 19.65
N ASP A 29 1.40 2.89 19.13
CA ASP A 29 0.58 2.65 17.96
C ASP A 29 1.45 2.10 16.82
N ASN A 30 1.45 0.77 16.66
CA ASN A 30 2.18 0.12 15.57
C ASN A 30 1.29 0.18 14.33
N ILE A 31 1.62 1.11 13.42
CA ILE A 31 0.99 1.20 12.11
C ILE A 31 1.50 0.05 11.25
N VAL A 32 0.58 -0.74 10.71
CA VAL A 32 0.87 -1.75 9.68
C VAL A 32 0.33 -1.27 8.35
N PHE A 33 1.02 -1.64 7.29
CA PHE A 33 0.71 -1.32 5.90
C PHE A 33 0.27 -2.60 5.21
N ILE A 34 -0.86 -2.56 4.56
CA ILE A 34 -1.57 -3.76 4.11
C ILE A 34 -1.67 -3.70 2.59
N VAL A 35 -1.39 -4.84 1.95
CA VAL A 35 -1.45 -4.97 0.49
C VAL A 35 -2.90 -5.00 -0.01
N PRO A 36 -3.15 -4.59 -1.26
CA PRO A 36 -4.49 -4.67 -1.85
C PRO A 36 -5.01 -6.11 -1.85
N GLY A 37 -6.31 -6.26 -1.58
CA GLY A 37 -6.99 -7.55 -1.49
C GLY A 37 -7.24 -8.02 -0.04
N VAL A 38 -6.52 -7.48 0.94
CA VAL A 38 -6.76 -7.75 2.35
C VAL A 38 -7.82 -6.79 2.91
N LYS A 39 -8.99 -7.34 3.28
CA LYS A 39 -10.14 -6.56 3.79
C LYS A 39 -10.06 -6.23 5.28
N ARG A 40 -9.45 -7.11 6.10
CA ARG A 40 -9.27 -6.92 7.55
C ARG A 40 -7.91 -7.44 7.95
N PHE A 41 -7.19 -6.68 8.77
CA PHE A 41 -5.94 -7.13 9.35
C PHE A 41 -6.18 -8.16 10.45
N SER A 42 -5.42 -9.25 10.41
CA SER A 42 -5.37 -10.26 11.46
C SER A 42 -3.97 -10.84 11.51
N ARG A 43 -3.22 -10.57 12.59
CA ARG A 43 -1.83 -11.06 12.75
C ARG A 43 -1.70 -12.59 12.70
N GLY A 44 -2.78 -13.31 13.04
CA GLY A 44 -2.78 -14.77 13.01
C GLY A 44 -3.07 -15.37 11.64
N GLU A 45 -3.72 -14.63 10.75
CA GLU A 45 -4.16 -15.12 9.43
C GLU A 45 -3.32 -14.55 8.28
N LEU A 46 -2.65 -13.42 8.51
CA LEU A 46 -1.83 -12.74 7.53
C LEU A 46 -0.35 -12.95 7.80
N VAL A 47 0.43 -13.06 6.73
CA VAL A 47 1.87 -13.26 6.78
C VAL A 47 2.59 -11.92 6.60
N LYS A 48 3.49 -11.59 7.53
CA LYS A 48 4.36 -10.40 7.44
C LYS A 48 5.29 -10.53 6.22
N GLY A 49 5.42 -9.46 5.45
CA GLY A 49 6.26 -9.40 4.24
C GLY A 49 5.53 -9.78 2.95
N ASP A 50 4.32 -10.35 3.07
CA ASP A 50 3.52 -10.80 1.93
C ASP A 50 2.16 -10.11 1.93
N HIS A 51 1.40 -10.26 3.01
CA HIS A 51 0.07 -9.67 3.17
C HIS A 51 0.09 -8.31 3.89
N TYR A 52 1.10 -8.09 4.72
CA TYR A 52 1.27 -6.82 5.43
C TYR A 52 2.74 -6.55 5.76
N PHE A 53 3.04 -5.29 5.99
CA PHE A 53 4.36 -4.79 6.36
C PHE A 53 4.23 -3.92 7.61
N ASP A 54 5.15 -4.04 8.55
CA ASP A 54 5.18 -3.21 9.77
C ASP A 54 6.31 -2.16 9.73
N SER A 55 7.08 -2.13 8.65
CA SER A 55 8.25 -1.27 8.48
C SER A 55 8.24 -0.62 7.10
N VAL A 56 8.46 0.70 7.04
CA VAL A 56 8.53 1.45 5.78
C VAL A 56 9.66 0.90 4.89
N SER A 57 10.79 0.50 5.48
CA SER A 57 11.93 -0.08 4.73
C SER A 57 11.56 -1.33 3.95
N ASP A 58 10.71 -2.21 4.51
CA ASP A 58 10.28 -3.43 3.80
C ASP A 58 9.38 -3.09 2.61
N ILE A 59 8.51 -2.08 2.76
CA ILE A 59 7.68 -1.58 1.66
C ILE A 59 8.55 -0.99 0.56
N LEU A 60 9.56 -0.18 0.92
CA LEU A 60 10.49 0.38 -0.05
C LEU A 60 11.26 -0.71 -0.79
N THR A 61 11.63 -1.79 -0.11
CA THR A 61 12.30 -2.95 -0.72
C THR A 61 11.36 -3.69 -1.68
N LYS A 62 10.08 -3.86 -1.30
CA LYS A 62 9.04 -4.45 -2.15
C LYS A 62 8.82 -3.61 -3.41
N VAL A 63 8.65 -2.31 -3.26
CA VAL A 63 8.53 -1.33 -4.35
C VAL A 63 9.76 -1.30 -5.26
N ALA A 64 10.96 -1.42 -4.69
CA ALA A 64 12.19 -1.47 -5.49
C ALA A 64 12.30 -2.77 -6.31
N SER A 65 11.75 -3.87 -5.78
CA SER A 65 11.70 -5.17 -6.47
C SER A 65 10.58 -5.23 -7.51
N GLU A 66 9.47 -4.54 -7.25
CA GLU A 66 8.27 -4.48 -8.10
C GLU A 66 7.93 -3.01 -8.41
N PRO A 67 8.68 -2.37 -9.32
CA PRO A 67 8.44 -0.97 -9.68
C PRO A 67 7.04 -0.75 -10.30
N GLU A 68 6.45 -1.81 -10.86
CA GLU A 68 5.09 -1.84 -11.41
C GLU A 68 4.00 -1.46 -10.38
N LEU A 69 4.28 -1.62 -9.08
CA LEU A 69 3.40 -1.15 -8.00
C LEU A 69 3.21 0.37 -8.02
N LEU A 70 4.19 1.12 -8.52
CA LEU A 70 4.16 2.57 -8.66
C LEU A 70 3.91 3.07 -10.08
N GLU A 71 4.04 2.18 -11.07
CA GLU A 71 3.59 2.44 -12.42
C GLU A 71 2.06 2.43 -12.40
N PHE A 72 1.49 3.62 -12.35
CA PHE A 72 0.13 3.80 -12.82
C PHE A 72 0.12 3.42 -14.30
N GLU A 73 -0.95 2.76 -14.76
CA GLU A 73 -1.37 2.96 -16.14
C GLU A 73 -1.54 4.48 -16.28
N THR A 74 -0.48 5.15 -16.74
CA THR A 74 -0.63 6.46 -17.33
C THR A 74 -1.64 6.18 -18.42
N GLY A 75 -2.86 6.68 -18.23
CA GLY A 75 -3.78 6.74 -19.32
C GLY A 75 -3.05 7.45 -20.45
N GLY A 76 -2.57 6.68 -21.42
CA GLY A 76 -2.84 6.96 -22.82
C GLY A 76 -4.35 7.13 -22.97
N GLY A 77 -4.83 8.26 -22.47
CA GLY A 77 -6.21 8.71 -22.41
C GLY A 77 -6.25 10.23 -22.45
N GLY A 78 -5.15 10.87 -22.87
CA GLY A 78 -5.25 12.01 -23.75
C GLY A 78 -5.58 11.51 -25.15
N GLU A 79 -6.81 11.04 -25.38
CA GLU A 79 -7.40 11.10 -26.72
C GLU A 79 -8.48 12.16 -26.67
N ILE A 80 -8.06 13.38 -26.97
CA ILE A 80 -8.88 14.38 -27.64
C ILE A 80 -9.57 13.71 -28.84
N ARG A 81 -10.81 13.24 -28.68
CA ARG A 81 -11.69 13.08 -29.84
C ARG A 81 -12.50 14.36 -29.99
N GLU A 82 -11.80 15.38 -30.48
CA GLU A 82 -12.43 16.33 -31.40
C GLU A 82 -12.83 15.52 -32.64
N ALA A 83 -14.12 15.29 -32.82
CA ALA A 83 -14.69 14.95 -34.11
C ALA A 83 -16.17 15.34 -34.11
N ALA A 84 -16.43 16.42 -34.84
CA ALA A 84 -17.66 16.88 -35.45
C ALA A 84 -18.88 15.94 -35.43
N GLU A 85 -20.03 16.45 -34.97
CA GLU A 85 -21.15 16.89 -35.82
C GLU A 85 -22.07 17.83 -35.04
#